data_AF-A0A974PV78-F1
#
_entry.id   AF-A0A974PV78-F1
#
_cell.length_a   1.000
_cell.length_b   1.000
_cell.length_c   1.000
_cell.angle_alpha   90.00
_cell.angle_beta   90.00
_cell.angle_gamma   90.00
#
_symmetry.space_group_name_H-M   'P 1'
#
loop_
_entity.id
_entity.type
_entity.pdbx_description
1 polymer ?
#
loop_
_entity_poly.entity_id
_entity_poly.type
_entity_poly.pdbx_seq_one_letter_code
_entity_poly.pdbx_strand_id
1 'polypeptide(L)'
;MTDETDDHDLPEMTTPDPMTPKRRALVDGMVWRGLKLTEAAIEAGMTERNARMCAQDPKFRAALNAEMAAFKTSQRPRNVHRLAELRDQNEAKGAAVQAIRTLEELAQQAEAAPPSDVRPGIVVIIPRDYLQPEPLGSGAQIVFSDNKDEEG
;
A
#
# COMPACT_ATOMS: atom_id res chain seq x y z
N MET A 1 -38.00 27.16 -24.17
CA MET A 1 -37.91 26.76 -22.75
C MET A 1 -36.81 25.73 -22.69
N THR A 2 -35.57 26.21 -22.67
CA THR A 2 -34.36 25.38 -22.57
C THR A 2 -34.07 25.22 -21.09
N ASP A 3 -34.16 23.97 -20.66
CA ASP A 3 -33.85 23.50 -19.33
C ASP A 3 -32.33 23.60 -19.14
N GLU A 4 -31.88 24.67 -18.49
CA GLU A 4 -30.50 24.81 -18.03
C GLU A 4 -30.35 23.89 -16.82
N THR A 5 -29.81 22.70 -17.04
CA THR A 5 -29.33 21.84 -15.95
C THR A 5 -28.20 22.55 -15.23
N ASP A 6 -28.49 22.93 -14.00
CA ASP A 6 -27.62 23.57 -13.02
C ASP A 6 -26.48 22.60 -12.64
N ASP A 7 -25.34 22.71 -13.35
CA ASP A 7 -24.13 21.87 -13.20
C ASP A 7 -23.34 22.14 -11.88
N HIS A 8 -23.96 22.79 -10.89
CA HIS A 8 -23.28 23.25 -9.67
C HIS A 8 -23.19 22.25 -8.51
N ASP A 9 -23.73 21.03 -8.65
CA ASP A 9 -23.81 20.03 -7.56
C ASP A 9 -22.81 18.86 -7.68
N LEU A 10 -21.65 19.06 -8.31
CA LEU A 10 -20.55 18.10 -8.16
C LEU A 10 -19.93 18.28 -6.76
N PRO A 11 -19.83 17.22 -5.93
CA PRO A 11 -19.19 17.33 -4.63
C PRO A 11 -17.74 17.76 -4.86
N GLU A 12 -17.37 18.94 -4.35
CA GLU A 12 -15.96 19.33 -4.23
C GLU A 12 -15.25 18.15 -3.57
N MET A 13 -14.28 17.56 -4.28
CA MET A 13 -13.37 16.60 -3.69
C MET A 13 -12.54 17.35 -2.65
N THR A 14 -13.12 17.50 -1.45
CA THR A 14 -12.48 18.10 -0.29
C THR A 14 -11.22 17.29 -0.07
N THR A 15 -10.11 17.90 -0.48
CA THR A 15 -8.80 17.34 -0.19
C THR A 15 -8.74 17.28 1.33
N PRO A 16 -8.55 16.09 1.93
CA PRO A 16 -8.59 15.97 3.38
C PRO A 16 -7.65 17.01 3.99
N ASP A 17 -8.16 17.79 4.95
CA ASP A 17 -7.44 18.95 5.51
C ASP A 17 -5.95 18.62 5.71
N PRO A 18 -5.05 19.43 5.12
CA PRO A 18 -3.63 19.13 5.19
C PRO A 18 -3.19 19.08 6.65
N MET A 19 -2.54 17.98 7.02
CA MET A 19 -2.00 17.80 8.36
C MET A 19 -1.09 18.98 8.73
N THR A 20 -1.24 19.50 9.95
CA THR A 20 -0.49 20.68 10.39
C THR A 20 1.03 20.45 10.29
N PRO A 21 1.83 21.50 10.01
CA PRO A 21 3.28 21.35 9.84
C PRO A 21 3.97 20.69 11.04
N LYS A 22 3.51 20.97 12.27
CA LYS A 22 4.06 20.37 13.49
C LYS A 22 3.81 18.87 13.57
N ARG A 23 2.61 18.41 13.18
CA ARG A 23 2.29 16.97 13.15
C ARG A 23 3.11 16.25 12.08
N ARG A 24 3.35 16.89 10.93
CA ARG A 24 4.25 16.36 9.90
C ARG A 24 5.68 16.23 10.43
N ALA A 25 6.23 17.29 11.03
CA ALA A 25 7.55 17.26 11.63
C ALA A 25 7.71 16.17 12.71
N LEU A 26 6.66 15.89 13.48
CA LEU A 26 6.63 14.78 14.44
C LEU A 26 6.76 13.42 13.73
N VAL A 27 5.95 13.17 12.68
CA VAL A 27 6.04 11.93 11.88
C VAL A 27 7.42 11.79 11.26
N ASP A 28 7.96 12.87 10.70
CA ASP A 28 9.28 12.86 10.06
C ASP A 28 10.38 12.50 11.05
N GLY A 29 10.34 13.07 12.26
CA GLY A 29 11.29 12.76 13.33
C GLY A 29 11.22 11.30 13.76
N MET A 30 10.02 10.74 13.86
CA MET A 30 9.84 9.34 14.24
C MET A 30 10.30 8.37 13.13
N VAL A 31 9.95 8.63 11.88
CA VAL A 31 10.18 7.69 10.78
C VAL A 31 11.58 7.83 10.19
N TRP A 32 11.97 9.04 9.80
CA TRP A 32 13.20 9.27 9.04
C TRP A 32 14.42 9.46 9.93
N ARG A 33 14.23 10.00 11.14
CA ARG A 33 15.30 10.18 12.14
C ARG A 33 15.32 9.08 13.21
N GLY A 34 14.29 8.24 13.29
CA GLY A 34 14.21 7.14 14.27
C GLY A 34 14.06 7.61 15.72
N LEU A 35 13.58 8.84 15.94
CA LEU A 35 13.44 9.41 17.27
C LEU A 35 12.27 8.79 18.04
N LYS A 36 12.39 8.78 19.37
CA LYS A 36 11.25 8.43 20.24
C LYS A 36 10.18 9.53 20.13
N LEU A 37 8.92 9.17 20.41
CA LEU A 37 7.79 10.10 20.36
C LEU A 37 8.05 11.39 21.13
N THR A 38 8.68 11.29 22.31
CA THR A 38 9.01 12.43 23.18
C THR A 38 10.08 13.34 22.58
N GLU A 39 11.11 12.77 21.97
CA GLU A 39 12.22 13.50 21.33
C GLU A 39 11.74 14.18 20.05
N ALA A 40 10.99 13.44 19.22
CA ALA A 40 10.37 13.98 18.02
C ALA A 40 9.35 15.09 18.35
N ALA A 41 8.67 15.01 19.50
CA ALA A 41 7.76 16.05 19.97
C ALA A 41 8.51 17.34 20.32
N ILE A 42 9.64 17.23 21.03
CA ILE A 42 10.50 18.37 21.37
C ILE A 42 11.01 19.03 20.08
N GLU A 43 11.50 18.24 19.14
CA GLU A 43 12.01 18.74 17.86
C GLU A 43 10.92 19.40 17.00
N ALA A 44 9.70 18.87 17.03
CA ALA A 44 8.54 19.44 16.34
C ALA A 44 7.93 20.66 17.08
N GLY A 45 8.51 21.09 18.21
CA GLY A 45 8.03 22.23 18.98
C GLY A 45 6.64 22.00 19.60
N MET A 46 6.40 20.78 20.09
CA MET A 46 5.18 20.40 20.79
C MET A 46 5.47 19.75 22.14
N THR A 47 4.49 19.82 23.05
CA THR A 47 4.58 19.13 24.33
C THR A 47 4.37 17.63 24.15
N GLU A 48 4.96 16.83 25.03
CA GLU A 48 4.77 15.39 25.02
C GLU A 48 3.29 14.98 25.12
N ARG A 49 2.51 15.68 25.96
CA ARG A 49 1.07 15.44 26.09
C ARG A 49 0.35 15.61 24.75
N ASN A 50 0.66 16.66 24.00
CA ASN A 50 0.05 16.90 22.70
C ASN A 50 0.49 15.85 21.67
N ALA A 51 1.74 15.40 21.70
CA ALA A 51 2.22 14.33 20.83
C ALA A 51 1.49 13.00 21.09
N ARG A 52 1.27 12.65 22.37
CA ARG A 52 0.47 11.47 22.73
C ARG A 52 -0.98 11.59 22.26
N MET A 53 -1.59 12.77 22.37
CA MET A 53 -2.93 13.01 21.84
C MET A 53 -2.95 12.90 20.30
N CYS A 54 -1.93 13.40 19.60
CA CYS A 54 -1.82 13.23 18.15
C CYS A 54 -1.69 11.76 17.77
N ALA A 55 -0.91 10.96 18.51
CA ALA A 55 -0.76 9.53 18.23
C ALA A 55 -2.08 8.73 18.36
N GLN A 56 -3.08 9.26 19.06
CA GLN A 56 -4.41 8.66 19.16
C GLN A 56 -5.32 9.04 17.99
N ASP A 57 -5.01 10.11 17.26
CA ASP A 57 -5.79 10.60 16.11
C ASP A 57 -5.66 9.62 14.91
N PRO A 58 -6.77 9.08 14.39
CA PRO A 58 -6.74 8.20 13.22
C PRO A 58 -6.05 8.81 12.00
N LYS A 59 -6.21 10.13 11.76
CA LYS A 59 -5.56 10.81 10.63
C LYS A 59 -4.04 10.82 10.77
N PHE A 60 -3.55 11.07 11.99
CA PHE A 60 -2.12 11.04 12.28
C PHE A 60 -1.55 9.62 12.12
N ARG A 61 -2.26 8.60 12.61
CA ARG A 61 -1.85 7.20 12.46
C ARG A 61 -1.80 6.76 10.99
N ALA A 62 -2.76 7.19 10.19
CA ALA A 62 -2.75 6.94 8.75
C ALA A 62 -1.51 7.56 8.08
N ALA A 63 -1.19 8.82 8.39
CA ALA A 63 0.00 9.48 7.89
C ALA A 63 1.30 8.78 8.33
N LEU A 64 1.40 8.44 9.63
CA LEU A 64 2.55 7.71 10.16
C LEU A 64 2.75 6.36 9.47
N ASN A 65 1.66 5.61 9.25
CA ASN A 65 1.73 4.33 8.55
C ASN A 65 2.15 4.48 7.09
N ALA A 66 1.64 5.50 6.39
CA ALA A 66 2.03 5.80 5.02
C ALA A 66 3.53 6.13 4.93
N GLU A 67 4.03 6.98 5.82
CA GLU A 67 5.46 7.33 5.87
C GLU A 67 6.34 6.13 6.25
N MET A 68 5.90 5.27 7.18
CA MET A 68 6.62 4.02 7.47
C MET A 68 6.68 3.08 6.26
N ALA A 69 5.62 3.02 5.45
CA ALA A 69 5.61 2.24 4.22
C ALA A 69 6.55 2.84 3.17
N ALA A 70 6.57 4.17 3.03
CA ALA A 70 7.51 4.88 2.17
C ALA A 70 8.96 4.64 2.60
N PHE A 71 9.25 4.76 3.90
CA PHE A 71 10.57 4.47 4.46
C PHE A 71 11.02 3.05 4.16
N LYS A 72 10.18 2.04 4.43
CA LYS A 72 10.48 0.64 4.09
C LYS A 72 10.80 0.47 2.61
N THR A 73 10.02 1.10 1.74
CA THR A 73 10.22 1.08 0.29
C THR A 73 11.57 1.71 -0.09
N SER A 74 11.92 2.85 0.52
CA SER A 74 13.19 3.53 0.29
C SER A 74 14.41 2.75 0.77
N GLN A 75 14.25 1.84 1.74
CA GLN A 75 15.34 0.97 2.18
C GLN A 75 15.58 -0.21 1.23
N ARG A 76 14.61 -0.57 0.37
CA ARG A 76 14.74 -1.76 -0.51
C ARG A 76 16.01 -1.72 -1.37
N PRO A 77 16.37 -0.62 -2.06
CA PRO A 77 17.61 -0.57 -2.84
C PRO A 77 18.86 -0.74 -1.97
N ARG A 78 18.90 -0.10 -0.80
CA ARG A 78 20.03 -0.21 0.14
C ARG A 78 20.20 -1.65 0.64
N ASN A 79 19.10 -2.34 0.91
CA ASN A 79 19.13 -3.74 1.32
C ASN A 79 19.74 -4.63 0.22
N VAL A 80 19.42 -4.38 -1.05
CA VAL A 80 20.00 -5.12 -2.18
C VAL A 80 21.51 -4.88 -2.27
N HIS A 81 21.97 -3.64 -2.15
CA HIS A 81 23.40 -3.33 -2.11
C HIS A 81 24.11 -4.04 -0.94
N ARG A 82 23.49 -4.01 0.25
CA ARG A 82 24.05 -4.68 1.42
C ARG A 82 24.12 -6.19 1.26
N LEU A 83 23.15 -6.81 0.60
CA LEU A 83 23.19 -8.24 0.27
C LEU A 83 24.32 -8.56 -0.73
N ALA A 84 24.56 -7.70 -1.71
CA ALA A 84 25.69 -7.87 -2.64
C ALA A 84 27.04 -7.81 -1.90
N GLU A 85 27.23 -6.87 -0.98
CA GLU A 85 28.43 -6.81 -0.13
C GLU A 85 28.59 -8.07 0.73
N LEU A 86 27.50 -8.55 1.35
CA LEU A 86 27.51 -9.74 2.20
C LEU A 86 27.79 -11.03 1.42
N ARG A 87 27.44 -11.08 0.12
CA ARG A 87 27.80 -12.17 -0.78
C ARG A 87 29.31 -12.20 -1.04
N ASP A 88 29.89 -11.02 -1.26
CA ASP A 88 31.28 -10.90 -1.71
C ASP A 88 32.30 -11.02 -0.55
N GLN A 89 31.84 -10.98 0.71
CA GLN A 89 32.69 -11.18 1.88
C GLN A 89 33.08 -12.66 2.08
N ASN A 90 34.29 -12.90 2.60
CA ASN A 90 34.80 -14.27 2.81
C ASN A 90 34.79 -14.74 4.28
N GLU A 91 34.42 -13.86 5.21
CA GLU A 91 34.49 -14.11 6.66
C GLU A 91 33.41 -15.08 7.15
N ALA A 92 32.20 -14.97 6.62
CA ALA A 92 31.04 -15.76 7.02
C ALA A 92 30.41 -16.44 5.80
N LYS A 93 30.99 -17.57 5.39
CA LYS A 93 30.54 -18.34 4.21
C LYS A 93 29.05 -18.68 4.24
N GLY A 94 28.49 -18.98 5.42
CA GLY A 94 27.05 -19.23 5.59
C GLY A 94 26.20 -17.99 5.27
N ALA A 95 26.63 -16.81 5.70
CA ALA A 95 25.93 -15.55 5.39
C ALA A 95 26.02 -15.21 3.90
N ALA A 96 27.17 -15.46 3.27
CA ALA A 96 27.35 -15.27 1.83
C ALA A 96 26.41 -16.16 1.01
N VAL A 97 26.30 -17.46 1.35
CA VAL A 97 25.36 -18.39 0.69
C VAL A 97 23.91 -17.95 0.86
N GLN A 98 23.52 -17.49 2.05
CA GLN A 98 22.17 -16.98 2.27
C GLN A 98 21.88 -15.70 1.50
N ALA A 99 22.87 -14.80 1.37
CA ALA A 99 22.73 -13.59 0.57
C ALA A 99 22.54 -13.91 -0.91
N ILE A 100 23.31 -14.86 -1.46
CA ILE A 100 23.14 -15.37 -2.83
C ILE A 100 21.72 -15.89 -3.01
N ARG A 101 21.30 -16.81 -2.15
CA ARG A 101 19.96 -17.42 -2.24
C ARG A 101 18.85 -16.36 -2.22
N THR A 102 18.97 -15.37 -1.33
CA THR A 102 17.97 -14.29 -1.22
C THR A 102 17.94 -13.43 -2.49
N LEU A 103 19.09 -13.13 -3.09
CA LEU A 103 19.16 -12.37 -4.34
C LEU A 103 18.54 -13.14 -5.52
N GLU A 104 18.78 -14.45 -5.62
CA GLU A 104 18.17 -15.30 -6.65
C GLU A 104 16.65 -15.42 -6.47
N GLU A 105 16.16 -15.60 -5.23
CA GLU A 105 14.73 -15.63 -4.94
C GLU A 105 14.03 -14.31 -5.33
N LEU A 106 14.67 -13.17 -5.08
CA LEU A 106 14.16 -11.85 -5.49
C LEU A 106 14.14 -11.68 -7.01
N ALA A 107 15.16 -12.19 -7.72
CA ALA A 107 15.20 -12.15 -9.19
C ALA A 107 14.07 -13.01 -9.80
N GLN A 108 13.88 -14.22 -9.28
CA GLN A 108 12.82 -15.12 -9.73
C GLN A 108 11.41 -14.53 -9.51
N GLN A 109 11.19 -13.85 -8.39
CA GLN A 109 9.93 -13.16 -8.11
C GLN A 109 9.66 -11.99 -9.07
N ALA A 110 10.72 -11.27 -9.47
CA ALA A 110 10.59 -10.18 -10.43
C ALA A 110 10.20 -10.70 -11.83
N GLU A 111 10.72 -11.86 -12.23
CA GLU A 111 10.42 -12.50 -13.52
C GLU A 111 9.05 -13.19 -13.54
N ALA A 112 8.60 -13.72 -12.40
CA ALA A 112 7.29 -14.35 -12.25
C ALA A 112 6.12 -13.35 -12.08
N ALA A 113 6.41 -12.04 -11.92
CA ALA A 113 5.36 -11.04 -11.81
C ALA A 113 4.63 -10.90 -13.15
N PRO A 114 3.30 -11.16 -13.22
CA PRO A 114 2.55 -10.93 -14.45
C PRO A 114 2.65 -9.44 -14.82
N PRO A 115 2.61 -9.09 -16.13
CA PRO A 115 2.52 -7.69 -16.53
C PRO A 115 1.33 -7.08 -15.79
N SER A 116 1.59 -6.01 -15.02
CA SER A 116 0.53 -5.27 -14.36
C SER A 116 -0.34 -4.67 -15.47
N ASP A 117 -1.47 -5.31 -15.76
CA ASP A 117 -2.46 -4.81 -16.70
C ASP A 117 -3.19 -3.65 -16.00
N VAL A 118 -2.51 -2.50 -15.90
CA VAL A 118 -3.07 -1.26 -15.34
C VAL A 118 -4.07 -0.75 -16.38
N ARG A 119 -5.29 -1.28 -16.31
CA ARG A 119 -6.41 -0.75 -17.07
C ARG A 119 -7.07 0.36 -16.24
N PRO A 120 -7.30 1.56 -16.79
CA PRO A 120 -8.14 2.55 -16.13
C PRO A 120 -9.54 1.96 -15.94
N GLY A 121 -10.00 1.87 -14.68
CA GLY A 121 -11.28 1.27 -14.31
C GLY A 121 -11.27 0.69 -12.88
N ILE A 122 -12.45 0.38 -12.35
CA ILE A 122 -12.60 -0.29 -11.05
C ILE A 122 -12.47 -1.79 -11.26
N VAL A 123 -11.49 -2.42 -10.61
CA VAL A 123 -11.39 -3.88 -10.53
C VAL A 123 -12.02 -4.33 -9.22
N VAL A 124 -13.20 -4.97 -9.30
CA VAL A 124 -13.83 -5.63 -8.15
C VAL A 124 -13.31 -7.07 -8.08
N ILE A 125 -12.47 -7.35 -7.08
CA ILE A 125 -12.01 -8.71 -6.77
C ILE A 125 -12.93 -9.27 -5.68
N ILE A 126 -13.79 -10.23 -6.03
CA ILE A 126 -14.63 -10.94 -5.06
C ILE A 126 -13.86 -12.18 -4.59
N PRO A 127 -13.37 -12.23 -3.33
CA PRO A 127 -12.79 -13.45 -2.78
C PRO A 127 -13.86 -14.55 -2.69
N ARG A 128 -13.50 -15.77 -3.12
CA ARG A 128 -14.40 -16.93 -3.27
C ARG A 128 -15.07 -17.39 -1.97
N ASP A 129 -14.60 -16.93 -0.81
CA ASP A 129 -14.97 -17.46 0.50
C ASP A 129 -16.36 -17.03 0.99
N TYR A 130 -17.06 -16.14 0.27
CA TYR A 130 -18.42 -15.69 0.61
C TYR A 130 -19.53 -16.28 -0.27
N LEU A 131 -19.20 -17.18 -1.21
CA LEU A 131 -20.20 -17.94 -1.94
C LEU A 131 -20.57 -19.18 -1.12
N GLN A 132 -21.40 -19.02 -0.08
CA GLN A 132 -22.26 -20.14 0.29
C GLN A 132 -23.35 -20.19 -0.80
N PRO A 133 -23.35 -21.18 -1.71
CA PRO A 133 -24.48 -21.34 -2.60
C PRO A 133 -25.68 -21.68 -1.72
N GLU A 134 -26.62 -20.74 -1.56
CA GLU A 134 -27.95 -21.14 -1.15
C GLU A 134 -28.43 -22.14 -2.19
N PRO A 135 -28.85 -23.35 -1.78
CA PRO A 135 -29.41 -24.29 -2.73
C PRO A 135 -30.65 -23.64 -3.33
N LEU A 136 -30.55 -23.29 -4.61
CA LEU A 136 -31.70 -22.90 -5.42
C LEU A 136 -32.77 -23.96 -5.20
N GLY A 137 -33.94 -23.54 -4.71
CA GLY A 137 -35.10 -24.42 -4.57
C GLY A 137 -35.32 -25.18 -5.89
N SER A 138 -35.72 -26.44 -5.76
CA SER A 138 -35.97 -27.36 -6.88
C SER A 138 -36.73 -26.65 -8.02
N GLY A 139 -36.03 -26.31 -9.10
CA GLY A 139 -36.64 -25.62 -10.25
C GLY A 139 -35.73 -24.70 -11.06
N ALA A 140 -34.61 -24.21 -10.52
CA ALA A 140 -33.71 -23.34 -11.29
C ALA A 140 -32.61 -24.13 -12.01
N GLN A 141 -32.65 -24.18 -13.33
CA GLN A 141 -31.53 -24.64 -14.17
C GLN A 141 -30.82 -23.42 -14.78
N ILE A 142 -29.50 -23.36 -14.64
CA ILE A 142 -28.66 -22.41 -15.37
C ILE A 142 -28.47 -22.97 -16.78
N VAL A 143 -29.08 -22.33 -17.77
CA VAL A 143 -28.86 -22.64 -19.19
C VAL A 143 -27.70 -21.79 -19.68
N PHE A 144 -26.61 -22.45 -20.10
CA PHE A 144 -25.54 -21.79 -20.83
C PHE A 144 -25.85 -21.90 -22.32
N SER A 145 -26.22 -20.80 -22.96
CA SER A 145 -26.30 -20.73 -24.42
C SER A 145 -24.94 -20.24 -24.94
N ASP A 146 -24.21 -21.15 -25.57
CA ASP A 146 -22.98 -20.83 -26.32
C ASP A 146 -23.41 -20.18 -27.64
N ASN A 147 -23.12 -18.89 -27.81
CA ASN A 147 -23.48 -18.17 -29.03
C ASN A 147 -22.40 -18.43 -30.08
N LYS A 148 -22.52 -19.58 -30.74
CA LYS A 148 -21.76 -19.91 -31.96
C LYS A 148 -22.67 -19.78 -33.17
N ASP A 149 -22.52 -18.65 -33.86
CA ASP A 149 -22.77 -18.49 -35.29
C ASP A 149 -21.45 -17.85 -35.81
N GLU A 150 -20.55 -18.40 -36.64
CA GLU A 150 -20.67 -19.28 -37.82
C GLU A 150 -21.86 -18.83 -38.69
N GLU A 151 -21.72 -18.16 -39.83
CA GLU A 151 -20.77 -18.25 -40.95
C GLU A 151 -20.99 -17.03 -41.88
N GLY A 152 -20.07 -16.80 -42.81
CA GLY A 152 -20.34 -16.02 -44.04
C GLY A 152 -19.13 -15.36 -44.65
#